data_AF-I7GL06-F1
#
_entry.id   AF-I7GL06-F1
#
_cell.length_a   1.000
_cell.length_b   1.000
_cell.length_c   1.000
_cell.angle_alpha   90.00
_cell.angle_beta   90.00
_cell.angle_gamma   90.00
#
_symmetry.space_group_name_H-M   'P 1'
#
loop_
_entity.id
_entity.type
_entity.pdbx_description
1 polymer ?
#
loop_
_entity_poly.entity_id
_entity_poly.type
_entity_poly.pdbx_seq_one_letter_code
_entity_poly.pdbx_strand_id
1 'polypeptide(L)'
;MVVRRDPGNTEPVKAKEELIFHCGFRRFRASPLFSQHTAADKHKLQRFLTADMALVVTVYAPITFPPASVLLFKQKSNGMHSLIATGHLMSVDPDRMVIKRVVLSGHPFKIFTKMAVVRYMFFNREDVLWFKPVELRTKWGRRGHIKEPLGTHGHMKCSFDGKLKSQDTVLMNLYKRVFPKWTYDPYVPEPVPWVKSESSSVVPQEGME
;
A
#
# COMPACT_ATOMS: atom_id res chain seq x y z
N MET A 1 -16.27 -1.14 -0.31
CA MET A 1 -16.67 -1.09 1.12
C MET A 1 -15.75 -0.12 1.85
N VAL A 2 -16.26 0.78 2.69
CA VAL A 2 -15.44 1.67 3.54
C VAL A 2 -15.36 1.05 4.92
N VAL A 3 -14.15 0.84 5.43
CA VAL A 3 -13.92 0.15 6.69
C VAL A 3 -12.87 0.87 7.54
N ARG A 4 -13.05 0.82 8.84
CA ARG A 4 -12.09 1.28 9.84
C ARG A 4 -11.56 0.08 10.60
N ARG A 5 -10.26 0.10 10.91
CA ARG A 5 -9.63 -0.95 11.70
C ARG A 5 -10.19 -0.95 13.12
N ASP A 6 -10.46 -2.14 13.64
CA ASP A 6 -10.87 -2.33 15.04
C ASP A 6 -9.65 -2.14 15.97
N PRO A 7 -9.76 -1.33 17.05
CA PRO A 7 -8.65 -1.12 17.99
C PRO A 7 -8.24 -2.38 18.77
N GLY A 8 -9.11 -3.38 18.89
CA GLY A 8 -8.85 -4.59 19.66
C GLY A 8 -7.83 -5.53 19.01
N ASN A 9 -7.53 -5.36 17.72
CA ASN A 9 -6.52 -6.14 17.02
C ASN A 9 -5.43 -5.22 16.44
N THR A 10 -4.18 -5.44 16.84
CA THR A 10 -2.99 -4.69 16.38
C THR A 10 -2.18 -5.43 15.30
N GLU A 11 -2.54 -6.67 14.95
CA GLU A 11 -1.79 -7.47 13.98
C GLU A 11 -1.76 -6.83 12.58
N PRO A 12 -0.59 -6.62 11.96
CA PRO A 12 -0.52 -6.02 10.63
C PRO A 12 -1.19 -6.92 9.59
N VAL A 13 -2.25 -6.41 8.94
CA VAL A 13 -2.97 -7.13 7.86
C VAL A 13 -2.48 -6.60 6.53
N LYS A 14 -1.96 -7.49 5.68
CA LYS A 14 -1.42 -7.14 4.35
C LYS A 14 -2.54 -7.07 3.32
N ALA A 15 -2.38 -6.22 2.31
CA ALA A 15 -3.25 -6.26 1.14
C ALA A 15 -3.08 -7.61 0.41
N LYS A 16 -4.18 -8.13 -0.16
CA LYS A 16 -4.29 -9.46 -0.80
C LYS A 16 -4.15 -10.65 0.16
N GLU A 17 -4.11 -10.43 1.45
CA GLU A 17 -4.29 -11.50 2.44
C GLU A 17 -5.75 -11.96 2.39
N GLU A 18 -5.98 -13.25 2.62
CA GLU A 18 -7.33 -13.79 2.64
C GLU A 18 -8.03 -13.42 3.94
N LEU A 19 -9.24 -12.85 3.82
CA LEU A 19 -10.05 -12.39 4.94
C LEU A 19 -11.46 -12.95 4.80
N ILE A 20 -12.12 -13.10 5.94
CA ILE A 20 -13.52 -13.51 6.02
C ILE A 20 -14.36 -12.24 6.05
N PHE A 21 -15.29 -12.14 5.11
CA PHE A 21 -16.20 -11.02 4.95
C PHE A 21 -17.57 -11.40 5.46
N HIS A 22 -18.15 -10.56 6.31
CA HIS A 22 -19.58 -10.51 6.53
C HIS A 22 -20.09 -9.23 5.85
N CYS A 23 -20.79 -9.37 4.73
CA CYS A 23 -21.36 -8.25 3.98
C CYS A 23 -22.88 -8.38 3.97
N GLY A 24 -23.56 -7.62 4.85
CA GLY A 24 -24.97 -7.86 5.15
C GLY A 24 -25.19 -9.28 5.67
N PHE A 25 -26.04 -10.04 5.00
CA PHE A 25 -26.35 -11.44 5.34
C PHE A 25 -25.36 -12.47 4.74
N ARG A 26 -24.40 -12.04 3.92
CA ARG A 26 -23.48 -12.94 3.22
C ARG A 26 -22.17 -13.13 3.99
N ARG A 27 -21.73 -14.38 4.09
CA ARG A 27 -20.41 -14.77 4.62
C ARG A 27 -19.60 -15.39 3.49
N PHE A 28 -18.35 -14.96 3.31
CA PHE A 28 -17.45 -15.53 2.31
C PHE A 28 -16.00 -15.19 2.62
N ARG A 29 -15.06 -15.91 2.01
CA ARG A 29 -13.62 -15.59 2.04
C ARG A 29 -13.22 -14.92 0.74
N ALA A 30 -12.33 -13.92 0.83
CA ALA A 30 -11.73 -13.29 -0.34
C ALA A 30 -10.45 -12.52 0.01
N SER A 31 -9.65 -12.20 -1.01
CA SER A 31 -8.43 -11.40 -0.87
C SER A 31 -8.63 -9.96 -1.39
N PRO A 32 -8.86 -8.97 -0.51
CA PRO A 32 -9.12 -7.60 -0.94
C PRO A 32 -7.89 -6.80 -1.31
N LEU A 33 -8.12 -5.71 -2.03
CA LEU A 33 -7.23 -4.57 -2.10
C LEU A 33 -7.68 -3.48 -1.13
N PHE A 34 -6.72 -2.91 -0.39
CA PHE A 34 -6.94 -1.72 0.42
C PHE A 34 -6.53 -0.47 -0.35
N SER A 35 -7.33 0.57 -0.27
CA SER A 35 -7.07 1.85 -0.94
C SER A 35 -7.51 3.03 -0.08
N GLN A 36 -6.94 4.20 -0.34
CA GLN A 36 -7.33 5.42 0.36
C GLN A 36 -8.79 5.79 0.04
N HIS A 37 -9.51 6.30 1.05
CA HIS A 37 -10.82 6.89 0.87
C HIS A 37 -10.65 8.36 0.48
N THR A 38 -10.84 8.66 -0.80
CA THR A 38 -10.68 10.00 -1.39
C THR A 38 -11.84 10.25 -2.36
N ALA A 39 -12.15 11.52 -2.63
CA ALA A 39 -13.20 11.90 -3.60
C ALA A 39 -12.74 11.84 -5.08
N ALA A 40 -11.42 11.78 -5.33
CA ALA A 40 -10.88 11.68 -6.68
C ALA A 40 -10.95 10.25 -7.25
N ASP A 41 -10.95 10.10 -8.58
CA ASP A 41 -11.11 8.81 -9.29
C ASP A 41 -9.94 7.83 -9.10
N LYS A 42 -8.75 8.35 -8.78
CA LYS A 42 -7.51 7.59 -8.66
C LYS A 42 -7.18 7.36 -7.20
N HIS A 43 -7.34 6.13 -6.73
CA HIS A 43 -7.14 5.80 -5.32
C HIS A 43 -5.81 5.08 -5.11
N LYS A 44 -4.97 5.63 -4.23
CA LYS A 44 -3.68 5.01 -3.89
C LYS A 44 -3.91 3.70 -3.11
N LEU A 45 -3.32 2.61 -3.59
CA LEU A 45 -3.24 1.35 -2.87
C LEU A 45 -2.51 1.54 -1.54
N GLN A 46 -3.07 0.97 -0.48
CA GLN A 46 -2.41 0.81 0.81
C GLN A 46 -1.94 -0.64 0.95
N ARG A 47 -0.68 -0.82 1.38
CA ARG A 47 -0.08 -2.16 1.55
C ARG A 47 -0.59 -2.86 2.80
N PHE A 48 -1.02 -2.09 3.79
CA PHE A 48 -1.48 -2.56 5.09
C PHE A 48 -2.74 -1.83 5.52
N LEU A 49 -3.52 -2.48 6.39
CA LEU A 49 -4.65 -1.86 7.07
C LEU A 49 -4.15 -1.02 8.26
N THR A 50 -4.24 0.30 8.16
CA THR A 50 -3.81 1.26 9.21
C THR A 50 -4.87 1.43 10.30
N ALA A 51 -4.47 1.72 11.54
CA ALA A 51 -5.37 1.87 12.68
C ALA A 51 -6.30 3.11 12.60
N ASP A 52 -5.74 4.26 12.22
CA ASP A 52 -6.42 5.54 12.42
C ASP A 52 -7.19 6.07 11.22
N MET A 53 -7.14 5.37 10.08
CA MET A 53 -7.73 5.83 8.83
C MET A 53 -8.80 4.87 8.32
N ALA A 54 -9.90 5.44 7.85
CA ALA A 54 -10.87 4.70 7.04
C ALA A 54 -10.24 4.34 5.68
N LEU A 55 -10.34 3.07 5.31
CA LEU A 55 -9.82 2.53 4.07
C LEU A 55 -10.95 1.95 3.24
N VAL A 56 -10.79 2.00 1.92
CA VAL A 56 -11.70 1.34 1.00
C VAL A 56 -11.17 -0.04 0.64
N VAL A 57 -11.97 -1.05 0.96
CA VAL A 57 -11.78 -2.44 0.57
C VAL A 57 -12.48 -2.68 -0.78
N THR A 58 -11.71 -3.15 -1.75
CA THR A 58 -12.16 -3.53 -3.11
C THR A 58 -11.91 -5.01 -3.34
N VAL A 59 -12.94 -5.75 -3.73
CA VAL A 59 -12.89 -7.21 -3.90
C VAL A 59 -13.96 -7.65 -4.90
N TYR A 60 -13.77 -8.80 -5.56
CA TYR A 60 -14.83 -9.45 -6.32
C TYR A 60 -15.73 -10.23 -5.36
N ALA A 61 -17.01 -9.89 -5.34
CA ALA A 61 -18.03 -10.53 -4.52
C ALA A 61 -19.41 -10.38 -5.19
N PRO A 62 -20.39 -11.25 -4.89
CA PRO A 62 -21.77 -11.08 -5.34
C PRO A 62 -22.34 -9.72 -4.94
N ILE A 63 -23.01 -9.05 -5.88
CA ILE A 63 -23.56 -7.72 -5.65
C ILE A 63 -24.56 -7.71 -4.49
N THR A 64 -24.45 -6.70 -3.64
CA THR A 64 -25.37 -6.40 -2.55
C THR A 64 -25.68 -4.92 -2.62
N PHE A 65 -26.96 -4.52 -2.50
CA PHE A 65 -27.34 -3.12 -2.58
C PHE A 65 -27.07 -2.42 -1.24
N PRO A 66 -26.45 -1.23 -1.23
CA PRO A 66 -26.34 -0.41 -0.02
C PRO A 66 -27.72 0.06 0.48
N PRO A 67 -27.89 0.33 1.79
CA PRO A 67 -26.91 0.22 2.87
C PRO A 67 -26.78 -1.23 3.40
N ALA A 68 -25.54 -1.68 3.61
CA ALA A 68 -25.27 -2.96 4.27
C ALA A 68 -24.03 -2.84 5.17
N SER A 69 -24.11 -3.36 6.40
CA SER A 69 -22.97 -3.40 7.30
C SER A 69 -21.93 -4.40 6.83
N VAL A 70 -20.65 -4.08 7.02
CA VAL A 70 -19.52 -4.92 6.61
C VAL A 70 -18.61 -5.15 7.81
N LEU A 71 -18.31 -6.41 8.09
CA LEU A 71 -17.29 -6.82 9.05
C LEU A 71 -16.22 -7.62 8.32
N LEU A 72 -14.96 -7.41 8.69
CA LEU A 72 -13.86 -8.24 8.26
C LEU A 72 -13.26 -8.99 9.46
N PHE A 73 -13.01 -10.27 9.25
CA PHE A 73 -12.33 -11.14 10.19
C PHE A 73 -11.10 -11.76 9.56
N LYS A 74 -10.12 -12.06 10.41
CA LYS A 74 -8.95 -12.86 10.08
C LYS A 74 -9.01 -14.17 10.87
N GLN A 75 -8.82 -15.29 10.20
CA GLN A 75 -8.74 -16.59 10.86
C GLN A 75 -7.35 -16.74 11.52
N LYS A 76 -7.32 -17.02 12.82
CA LYS A 76 -6.11 -17.40 13.56
C LYS A 76 -5.82 -18.90 13.35
N SER A 77 -4.61 -19.34 13.71
CA SER A 77 -4.18 -20.76 13.60
C SER A 77 -5.15 -21.74 14.26
N ASN A 78 -5.78 -21.33 15.37
CA ASN A 78 -6.66 -22.18 16.17
C ASN A 78 -8.10 -22.22 15.63
N GLY A 79 -8.37 -21.65 14.45
CA GLY A 79 -9.72 -21.56 13.88
C GLY A 79 -10.57 -20.40 14.44
N MET A 80 -10.05 -19.64 15.40
CA MET A 80 -10.75 -18.46 15.94
C MET A 80 -10.78 -17.32 14.92
N HIS A 81 -11.91 -16.63 14.81
CA HIS A 81 -12.03 -15.43 13.98
C HIS A 81 -11.75 -14.19 14.80
N SER A 82 -10.71 -13.44 14.42
CA SER A 82 -10.39 -12.15 15.03
C SER A 82 -10.98 -11.02 14.21
N LEU A 83 -11.79 -10.18 14.84
CA LEU A 83 -12.31 -8.96 14.22
C LEU A 83 -11.12 -8.04 13.89
N ILE A 84 -11.03 -7.61 12.62
CA ILE A 84 -9.95 -6.72 12.16
C ILE A 84 -10.48 -5.35 11.75
N ALA A 85 -11.69 -5.27 11.21
CA ALA A 85 -12.25 -4.03 10.72
C ALA A 85 -13.78 -4.08 10.71
N THR A 86 -14.37 -2.93 10.97
CA THR A 86 -15.81 -2.69 10.92
C THR A 86 -16.09 -1.57 9.93
N GLY A 87 -17.25 -1.60 9.29
CA GLY A 87 -17.62 -0.58 8.32
C GLY A 87 -18.93 -0.85 7.63
N HIS A 88 -19.09 -0.25 6.46
CA HIS A 88 -20.30 -0.38 5.67
C HIS A 88 -19.97 -0.49 4.18
N LEU A 89 -20.95 -1.00 3.44
CA LEU A 89 -20.92 -1.08 2.00
C LEU A 89 -20.99 0.34 1.43
N MET A 90 -20.17 0.59 0.42
CA MET A 90 -20.19 1.80 -0.40
C MET A 90 -20.87 1.44 -1.72
N SER A 91 -21.01 2.39 -2.66
CA SER A 91 -21.34 2.07 -4.05
C SER A 91 -20.53 0.86 -4.55
N VAL A 92 -21.20 -0.02 -5.30
CA VAL A 92 -20.61 -1.24 -5.87
C VAL A 92 -20.31 -0.96 -7.33
N ASP A 93 -19.10 -0.48 -7.60
CA ASP A 93 -18.65 -0.02 -8.91
C ASP A 93 -17.32 -0.67 -9.32
N PRO A 94 -17.24 -1.34 -10.49
CA PRO A 94 -15.98 -1.89 -11.00
C PRO A 94 -15.04 -0.81 -11.58
N ASP A 95 -15.58 0.38 -11.87
CA ASP A 95 -14.87 1.48 -12.51
C ASP A 95 -13.88 2.18 -11.58
N ARG A 96 -14.09 2.08 -10.27
CA ARG A 96 -13.21 2.65 -9.25
C ARG A 96 -11.77 2.14 -9.39
N MET A 97 -10.84 3.05 -9.70
CA MET A 97 -9.46 2.67 -10.00
C MET A 97 -8.56 2.64 -8.76
N VAL A 98 -7.99 1.46 -8.47
CA VAL A 98 -6.93 1.31 -7.45
C VAL A 98 -5.56 1.33 -8.12
N ILE A 99 -4.70 2.25 -7.69
CA ILE A 99 -3.38 2.49 -8.26
C ILE A 99 -2.28 2.14 -7.26
N LYS A 100 -1.39 1.22 -7.64
CA LYS A 100 -0.19 0.88 -6.85
C LYS A 100 0.96 1.80 -7.24
N ARG A 101 1.52 2.49 -6.24
CA ARG A 101 2.74 3.29 -6.38
C ARG A 101 3.99 2.46 -6.03
N VAL A 102 5.01 2.56 -6.85
CA VAL A 102 6.39 2.13 -6.57
C VAL A 102 7.26 3.38 -6.54
N VAL A 103 8.19 3.45 -5.59
CA VAL A 103 9.11 4.58 -5.47
C VAL A 103 10.53 4.05 -5.68
N LEU A 104 11.21 4.50 -6.73
CA LEU A 104 12.62 4.22 -6.94
C LEU A 104 13.45 5.32 -6.28
N SER A 105 14.55 4.94 -5.63
CA SER A 105 15.42 5.86 -4.91
C SER A 105 16.78 5.94 -5.57
N GLY A 106 17.32 7.15 -5.67
CA GLY A 106 18.67 7.42 -6.13
C GLY A 106 19.39 8.39 -5.21
N HIS A 107 20.72 8.33 -5.24
CA HIS A 107 21.57 9.20 -4.44
C HIS A 107 22.24 10.25 -5.34
N PRO A 108 22.17 11.55 -5.00
CA PRO A 108 22.91 12.59 -5.71
C PRO A 108 24.42 12.43 -5.44
N PHE A 109 25.23 12.40 -6.50
CA PHE A 109 26.68 12.21 -6.38
C PHE A 109 27.45 13.51 -6.66
N LYS A 110 27.24 14.13 -7.82
CA LYS A 110 27.82 15.44 -8.17
C LYS A 110 26.71 16.47 -8.25
N ILE A 111 26.81 17.55 -7.47
CA ILE A 111 25.78 18.57 -7.36
C ILE A 111 26.30 19.90 -7.88
N PHE A 112 25.58 20.46 -8.86
CA PHE A 112 25.74 21.80 -9.39
C PHE A 112 24.55 22.67 -8.98
N THR A 113 24.49 23.91 -9.45
CA THR A 113 23.49 24.90 -9.00
C THR A 113 22.04 24.47 -9.28
N LYS A 114 21.73 23.95 -10.47
CA LYS A 114 20.38 23.48 -10.87
C LYS A 114 20.40 22.08 -11.50
N MET A 115 21.49 21.36 -11.31
CA MET A 115 21.75 20.10 -11.99
C MET A 115 22.49 19.18 -11.05
N ALA A 116 22.17 17.89 -11.08
CA ALA A 116 22.88 16.90 -10.29
C ALA A 116 23.03 15.60 -11.07
N VAL A 117 24.14 14.89 -10.85
CA VAL A 117 24.32 13.52 -11.30
C VAL A 117 23.79 12.59 -10.22
N VAL A 118 22.85 11.72 -10.56
CA VAL A 118 22.23 10.75 -9.65
C VAL A 118 22.74 9.35 -9.99
N ARG A 119 23.04 8.56 -8.95
CA ARG A 119 23.45 7.15 -9.03
C ARG A 119 22.53 6.25 -8.22
N TYR A 120 22.63 4.94 -8.46
CA TYR A 120 21.89 3.87 -7.76
C TYR A 120 20.36 3.91 -7.91
N MET A 121 19.81 4.76 -8.79
CA MET A 121 18.40 4.69 -9.16
C MET A 121 18.15 3.63 -10.23
N PHE A 122 19.07 3.52 -11.19
CA PHE A 122 19.09 2.55 -12.26
C PHE A 122 20.50 1.96 -12.36
N PHE A 123 20.61 0.79 -13.00
CA PHE A 123 21.88 0.13 -13.26
C PHE A 123 22.20 0.05 -14.76
N ASN A 124 21.19 0.11 -15.64
CA ASN A 124 21.37 0.10 -17.08
C ASN A 124 21.10 1.48 -17.69
N ARG A 125 21.76 1.76 -18.82
CA ARG A 125 21.53 2.98 -19.62
C ARG A 125 20.13 3.03 -20.24
N GLU A 126 19.63 1.90 -20.69
CA GLU A 126 18.32 1.79 -21.35
C GLU A 126 17.17 2.15 -20.42
N ASP A 127 17.24 1.73 -19.15
CA ASP A 127 16.24 2.08 -18.13
C ASP A 127 16.13 3.59 -17.96
N VAL A 128 17.26 4.31 -17.94
CA VAL A 128 17.28 5.78 -17.83
C VAL A 128 16.60 6.44 -19.04
N LEU A 129 16.81 5.90 -20.24
CA LEU A 129 16.16 6.41 -21.45
C LEU A 129 14.66 6.14 -21.44
N TRP A 130 14.25 4.95 -21.03
CA TRP A 130 12.85 4.56 -20.91
C TRP A 130 12.09 5.45 -19.92
N PHE A 131 12.66 5.69 -18.74
CA PHE A 131 12.05 6.50 -17.69
C PHE A 131 12.32 8.02 -17.81
N LYS A 132 12.92 8.48 -18.92
CA LYS A 132 13.22 9.89 -19.15
C LYS A 132 12.01 10.84 -19.02
N PRO A 133 10.78 10.47 -19.47
CA PRO A 133 9.61 11.35 -19.33
C PRO A 133 9.09 11.49 -17.89
N VAL A 134 9.57 10.69 -16.94
CA VAL A 134 9.03 10.65 -15.57
C VAL A 134 9.62 11.77 -14.72
N GLU A 135 8.75 12.48 -14.00
CA GLU A 135 9.16 13.51 -13.05
C GLU A 135 9.88 12.91 -11.82
N LEU A 136 11.00 13.52 -11.45
CA LEU A 136 11.74 13.25 -10.23
C LEU A 136 11.30 14.22 -9.14
N ARG A 137 11.28 13.72 -7.91
CA ARG A 137 11.10 14.54 -6.70
C ARG A 137 12.17 14.20 -5.68
N THR A 138 12.52 15.13 -4.80
CA THR A 138 13.42 14.83 -3.68
C THR A 138 12.68 14.78 -2.35
N LYS A 139 13.33 14.25 -1.30
CA LYS A 139 12.73 14.25 0.04
C LYS A 139 12.52 15.67 0.57
N TRP A 140 13.40 16.60 0.17
CA TRP A 140 13.34 18.01 0.54
C TRP A 140 12.47 18.86 -0.40
N GLY A 141 11.61 18.23 -1.21
CA GLY A 141 10.59 18.92 -1.99
C GLY A 141 11.05 19.50 -3.33
N ARG A 142 12.28 19.25 -3.77
CA ARG A 142 12.75 19.65 -5.11
C ARG A 142 12.09 18.79 -6.18
N ARG A 143 11.88 19.38 -7.36
CA ARG A 143 11.28 18.72 -8.53
C ARG A 143 12.23 18.82 -9.71
N GLY A 144 12.24 17.78 -10.54
CA GLY A 144 13.20 17.69 -11.63
C GLY A 144 12.85 16.65 -12.67
N HIS A 145 13.69 16.57 -13.69
CA HIS A 145 13.58 15.59 -14.77
C HIS A 145 14.97 15.08 -15.18
N ILE A 146 14.98 13.91 -15.80
CA ILE A 146 16.20 13.33 -16.36
C ILE A 146 16.55 14.06 -17.66
N LYS A 147 17.78 14.54 -17.79
CA LYS A 147 18.29 15.14 -19.03
C LYS A 147 18.93 14.09 -19.94
N GLU A 148 19.96 13.42 -19.42
CA GLU A 148 20.75 12.46 -20.20
C GLU A 148 21.34 11.36 -19.31
N PRO A 149 21.45 10.12 -19.81
CA PRO A 149 22.22 9.07 -19.17
C PRO A 149 23.73 9.26 -19.37
N LEU A 150 24.50 8.98 -18.31
CA LEU A 150 25.96 9.04 -18.29
C LEU A 150 26.54 7.62 -18.18
N GLY A 151 27.42 7.25 -19.11
CA GLY A 151 28.05 5.93 -19.13
C GLY A 151 27.07 4.76 -19.30
N THR A 152 27.46 3.59 -18.79
CA THR A 152 26.72 2.31 -18.87
C THR A 152 25.99 1.94 -17.57
N HIS A 153 26.51 2.35 -16.41
CA HIS A 153 26.04 1.94 -15.07
C HIS A 153 24.79 2.67 -14.54
N GLY A 154 23.93 3.19 -15.42
CA GLY A 154 22.69 3.86 -15.01
C GLY A 154 22.88 5.18 -14.24
N HIS A 155 24.06 5.80 -14.34
CA HIS A 155 24.23 7.18 -13.91
C HIS A 155 23.44 8.11 -14.82
N MET A 156 22.89 9.17 -14.27
CA MET A 156 22.06 10.09 -15.03
C MET A 156 22.23 11.51 -14.55
N LYS A 157 22.21 12.44 -15.50
CA LYS A 157 22.21 13.88 -15.24
C LYS A 157 20.77 14.35 -15.15
N CYS A 158 20.43 14.95 -14.03
CA CYS A 158 19.09 15.42 -13.73
C CYS A 158 19.11 16.94 -13.56
N SER A 159 18.05 17.57 -14.05
CA SER A 159 17.78 19.00 -13.88
C SER A 159 16.76 19.19 -12.78
N PHE A 160 16.97 20.15 -11.89
CA PHE A 160 16.06 20.45 -10.79
C PHE A 160 15.74 21.96 -10.74
N ASP A 161 14.64 22.29 -10.08
CA ASP A 161 14.19 23.66 -9.82
C ASP A 161 15.21 24.49 -9.02
N GLY A 162 15.93 23.84 -8.09
CA GLY A 162 16.94 24.47 -7.24
C GLY A 162 18.11 23.57 -6.90
N LYS A 163 19.04 24.08 -6.09
CA LYS A 163 20.23 23.35 -5.65
C LYS A 163 19.86 22.23 -4.68
N LEU A 164 20.39 21.03 -4.93
CA LEU A 164 20.21 19.87 -4.05
C LEU A 164 21.16 19.94 -2.85
N LYS A 165 20.73 19.38 -1.73
CA LYS A 165 21.64 19.09 -0.60
C LYS A 165 22.35 17.77 -0.85
N SER A 166 23.58 17.62 -0.35
CA SER A 166 24.36 16.37 -0.47
C SER A 166 23.64 15.18 0.19
N GLN A 167 22.99 15.42 1.34
CA GLN A 167 22.19 14.44 2.08
C GLN A 167 20.79 14.16 1.50
N ASP A 168 20.42 14.76 0.36
CA ASP A 168 19.10 14.57 -0.22
C ASP A 168 18.99 13.19 -0.89
N THR A 169 17.77 12.68 -1.02
CA THR A 169 17.49 11.46 -1.79
C THR A 169 16.55 11.81 -2.92
N VAL A 170 16.93 11.46 -4.14
CA VAL A 170 16.09 11.63 -5.32
C VAL A 170 15.16 10.43 -5.42
N LEU A 171 13.88 10.68 -5.68
CA LEU A 171 12.82 9.70 -5.71
C LEU A 171 12.04 9.83 -7.02
N MET A 172 11.71 8.70 -7.63
CA MET A 172 10.83 8.63 -8.80
C MET A 172 9.57 7.84 -8.42
N ASN A 173 8.39 8.39 -8.70
CA ASN A 173 7.12 7.69 -8.46
C ASN A 173 6.63 7.04 -9.75
N LEU A 174 6.50 5.71 -9.75
CA LEU A 174 5.88 4.94 -10.83
C LEU A 174 4.53 4.41 -10.37
N TYR A 175 3.56 4.36 -11.29
CA TYR A 175 2.18 3.99 -10.99
C TYR A 175 1.70 2.89 -11.94
N LYS A 176 0.94 1.94 -11.40
CA LYS A 176 0.20 0.95 -12.20
C LYS A 176 -1.18 0.71 -11.60
N ARG A 177 -2.20 0.54 -12.45
CA ARG A 177 -3.51 0.05 -12.00
C ARG A 177 -3.38 -1.39 -11.50
N VAL A 178 -4.07 -1.71 -10.42
CA VAL A 178 -4.10 -3.05 -9.84
C VAL A 178 -5.54 -3.47 -9.58
N PHE A 179 -5.82 -4.74 -9.87
CA PHE A 179 -7.12 -5.36 -9.67
C PHE A 179 -7.04 -6.38 -8.53
N PRO A 180 -8.15 -6.63 -7.81
CA PRO A 180 -8.21 -7.72 -6.84
C PRO A 180 -8.04 -9.06 -7.55
N LYS A 181 -7.70 -10.12 -6.79
CA LYS A 181 -7.68 -11.49 -7.31
C LYS A 181 -9.08 -12.08 -7.20
N TRP A 182 -9.44 -12.96 -8.12
CA TRP A 182 -10.64 -13.78 -7.98
C TRP A 182 -10.35 -14.94 -7.01
N THR A 183 -10.68 -14.75 -5.73
CA THR A 183 -10.51 -15.75 -4.68
C THR A 183 -11.77 -15.85 -3.83
N TYR A 184 -12.92 -15.65 -4.46
CA TYR A 184 -14.22 -15.73 -3.79
C TYR A 184 -14.52 -17.18 -3.46
N ASP A 185 -14.63 -17.47 -2.16
CA ASP A 185 -15.09 -18.76 -1.66
C ASP A 185 -16.30 -18.54 -0.74
N PRO A 186 -17.49 -19.05 -1.10
CA PRO A 186 -18.67 -19.02 -0.23
C PRO A 186 -18.48 -19.77 1.09
N TYR A 187 -17.62 -20.78 1.12
CA TYR A 187 -17.41 -21.60 2.31
C TYR A 187 -16.56 -20.87 3.34
N VAL A 188 -17.14 -20.66 4.52
CA VAL A 188 -16.45 -20.11 5.69
C VAL A 188 -16.50 -21.17 6.80
N PRO A 189 -15.35 -21.66 7.30
CA PRO A 189 -15.33 -22.58 8.43
C PRO A 189 -16.10 -22.04 9.63
N GLU A 190 -16.72 -22.94 10.39
CA GLU A 190 -17.34 -22.56 11.65
C GLU A 190 -16.25 -22.15 12.65
N PRO A 191 -16.32 -20.94 13.23
CA PRO A 191 -15.35 -20.52 14.19
C PRO A 191 -15.49 -21.32 15.48
N VAL A 192 -14.36 -21.70 16.07
CA VAL A 192 -14.34 -22.09 17.47
C VAL A 192 -14.70 -20.90 18.37
N PRO A 193 -15.23 -21.12 19.59
CA PRO A 193 -15.55 -20.04 20.52
C PRO A 193 -14.37 -19.08 20.70
N TRP A 194 -14.66 -17.79 20.64
CA TRP A 194 -13.61 -16.79 20.80
C TRP A 194 -13.19 -16.74 22.27
N VAL A 195 -11.90 -16.93 22.52
CA VAL A 195 -11.28 -16.81 23.85
C VAL A 195 -10.21 -15.73 23.80
N LYS A 196 -10.09 -14.93 24.85
CA LYS A 196 -8.97 -14.00 24.98
C LYS A 196 -7.72 -14.82 25.29
N SER A 197 -6.75 -14.84 24.37
CA SER A 197 -5.45 -15.45 24.66
C SER A 197 -4.73 -14.65 25.75
N GLU A 198 -4.41 -15.29 26.86
CA GLU A 198 -3.47 -14.73 27.85
C GLU A 198 -2.03 -14.97 27.35
N SER A 199 -1.16 -13.94 27.41
CA SER A 199 0.23 -13.82 26.91
C SER A 199 0.39 -13.41 25.42
N SER A 200 1.29 -12.51 25.02
CA SER A 200 2.63 -12.17 25.55
C SER A 200 3.03 -10.68 25.40
N SER A 201 3.36 -10.02 26.52
CA SER A 201 4.28 -8.87 26.54
C SER A 201 5.19 -9.01 27.77
N VAL A 202 6.12 -9.95 27.71
CA VAL A 202 7.34 -9.91 28.53
C VAL A 202 8.48 -9.77 27.53
N VAL A 203 8.94 -8.54 27.33
CA VAL A 203 10.26 -8.29 26.78
C VAL A 203 11.20 -8.36 27.97
N PRO A 204 12.16 -9.30 28.05
CA PRO A 204 13.19 -9.23 29.07
C PRO A 204 14.02 -7.97 28.80
N GLN A 205 14.04 -7.04 29.75
CA GLN A 205 15.12 -6.06 29.82
C GLN A 205 16.37 -6.83 30.22
N GLU A 206 17.19 -7.24 29.25
CA GLU A 206 18.59 -7.53 29.54
C GLU A 206 19.25 -6.22 29.94
N GLY A 207 19.43 -6.05 31.24
CA GLY A 207 20.26 -5.00 31.83
C GLY A 207 21.70 -5.21 31.41
N MET A 208 22.24 -4.23 30.68
CA MET A 208 23.66 -4.07 30.45
C MET A 208 24.18 -3.20 31.60
N GLU A 209 24.73 -3.84 32.64
CA GLU A 209 25.76 -3.24 33.49
C GLU A 209 27.13 -3.72 33.02
#